data_AF-A0A9E6JME3-F1
#
_entry.id   AF-A0A9E6JME3-F1
#
_cell.length_a   1.000
_cell.length_b   1.000
_cell.length_c   1.000
_cell.angle_alpha   90.00
_cell.angle_beta   90.00
_cell.angle_gamma   90.00
#
_symmetry.space_group_name_H-M   'P 1'
#
loop_
_entity.id
_entity.type
_entity.pdbx_description
1 polymer ?
#
loop_
_entity_poly.entity_id
_entity_poly.type
_entity_poly.pdbx_seq_one_letter_code
_entity_poly.pdbx_strand_id
1 'polypeptide(L)'
;ILGRELGRTLSMDLRNLDPDVPPISRMDGFDLVTEGAITLARMVRLLEDEESPDLLKPNAATQLAGILLDSDIIHIVAGTKINEALQDPSLPEDLDIRRNILRGLKKVLTEKFLKEVRIRFI
;
A
#
# COMPACT_ATOMS: atom_id res chain seq x y z
N ILE A 1 15.44 -3.09 1.85
CA ILE A 1 16.13 -2.82 0.57
C ILE A 1 16.37 -1.32 0.44
N LEU A 2 15.34 -0.49 0.23
CA LEU A 2 15.50 0.96 0.05
C LEU A 2 16.32 1.65 1.15
N GLY A 3 16.03 1.40 2.43
CA GLY A 3 16.83 1.99 3.52
C GLY A 3 18.32 1.63 3.46
N ARG A 4 18.66 0.39 3.09
CA ARG A 4 20.05 -0.03 2.89
C ARG A 4 20.69 0.67 1.69
N GLU A 5 20.03 0.65 0.53
CA GLU A 5 20.57 1.24 -0.70
C GLU A 5 20.70 2.77 -0.63
N LEU A 6 19.86 3.43 0.18
CA LEU A 6 19.87 4.87 0.40
C LEU A 6 20.68 5.30 1.63
N GLY A 7 21.22 4.35 2.40
CA GLY A 7 21.92 4.64 3.66
C GLY A 7 21.03 5.29 4.74
N ARG A 8 19.73 4.97 4.75
CA ARG A 8 18.73 5.53 5.68
C ARG A 8 18.24 4.48 6.69
N THR A 9 18.15 4.88 7.95
CA THR A 9 17.65 4.01 9.03
C THR A 9 16.13 3.98 9.02
N LEU A 10 15.58 2.79 9.27
CA LEU A 10 14.15 2.57 9.46
C LEU A 10 13.86 2.50 10.97
N SER A 11 12.88 3.28 11.46
CA SER A 11 12.39 3.20 12.84
C SER A 11 10.91 2.87 12.86
N MET A 12 10.51 1.86 13.62
CA MET A 12 9.10 1.46 13.76
C MET A 12 8.38 2.29 14.82
N ASP A 13 7.15 2.71 14.53
CA ASP A 13 6.27 3.44 15.45
C ASP A 13 5.27 2.49 16.11
N LEU A 14 5.48 2.20 17.40
CA LEU A 14 4.68 1.23 18.16
C LEU A 14 3.57 1.89 19.01
N ARG A 15 3.30 3.18 18.84
CA ARG A 15 2.40 3.93 19.73
C ARG A 15 0.92 3.67 19.47
N ASN A 16 0.54 3.39 18.23
CA ASN A 16 -0.84 3.24 17.77
C ASN A 16 -1.05 1.88 17.08
N LEU A 17 -0.88 0.80 17.84
CA LEU A 17 -1.06 -0.54 17.30
C LEU A 17 -2.53 -0.77 16.91
N ASP A 18 -2.71 -1.43 15.78
CA ASP A 18 -3.98 -1.88 15.24
C ASP A 18 -3.87 -3.40 15.05
N PRO A 19 -4.82 -4.20 15.58
CA PRO A 19 -4.74 -5.66 15.46
C PRO A 19 -4.85 -6.13 14.00
N ASP A 20 -5.48 -5.35 13.13
CA ASP A 20 -5.76 -5.73 11.74
C ASP A 20 -4.81 -5.07 10.75
N VAL A 21 -4.03 -4.07 11.18
CA VAL A 21 -3.12 -3.29 10.33
C VAL A 21 -1.73 -3.21 10.98
N PRO A 22 -0.66 -3.62 10.27
CA PRO A 22 0.70 -3.55 10.79
C PRO A 22 1.15 -2.13 11.18
N PRO A 23 2.14 -2.00 12.09
CA PRO A 23 2.63 -0.70 12.52
C PRO A 23 3.29 0.09 11.39
N ILE A 24 3.25 1.41 11.53
CA ILE A 24 3.93 2.33 10.61
C ILE A 24 5.42 2.36 10.94
N SER A 25 6.24 2.52 9.92
CA SER A 25 7.66 2.82 10.04
C SER A 25 7.96 4.22 9.51
N ARG A 26 9.03 4.83 10.01
CA ARG A 26 9.58 6.08 9.53
C ARG A 26 10.95 5.85 8.90
N MET A 27 11.21 6.59 7.83
CA MET A 27 12.49 6.67 7.15
C MET A 27 12.61 8.07 6.56
N ASP A 28 13.75 8.73 6.76
CA ASP A 28 13.95 10.11 6.31
C ASP A 28 13.67 10.25 4.81
N GLY A 29 12.95 11.31 4.43
CA GLY A 29 12.57 11.58 3.04
C GLY A 29 11.49 10.65 2.46
N PHE A 30 10.72 9.96 3.31
CA PHE A 30 9.51 9.22 2.95
C PHE A 30 8.37 9.65 3.89
N ASP A 31 7.24 10.07 3.33
CA ASP A 31 6.08 10.51 4.13
C ASP A 31 5.47 9.37 4.94
N LEU A 32 5.47 8.17 4.36
CA LEU A 32 4.92 6.98 4.99
C LEU A 32 5.71 5.74 4.56
N VAL A 33 6.12 4.91 5.54
CA VAL A 33 6.64 3.57 5.28
C VAL A 33 5.77 2.57 6.03
N THR A 34 5.22 1.60 5.32
CA THR A 34 4.35 0.58 5.90
C THR A 34 4.79 -0.80 5.43
N GLU A 35 4.28 -1.83 6.10
CA GLU A 35 4.32 -3.18 5.55
C GLU A 35 3.44 -3.31 4.28
N GLY A 36 3.61 -4.41 3.56
CA GLY A 36 3.14 -4.57 2.18
C GLY A 36 1.66 -4.94 2.02
N ALA A 37 1.38 -6.21 1.75
CA ALA A 37 0.10 -6.63 1.18
C ALA A 37 -1.12 -6.42 2.10
N ILE A 38 -0.97 -6.61 3.41
CA ILE A 38 -2.07 -6.48 4.38
C ILE A 38 -2.58 -5.04 4.44
N THR A 39 -1.68 -4.08 4.61
CA THR A 39 -2.02 -2.64 4.63
C THR A 39 -2.69 -2.21 3.34
N LEU A 40 -2.14 -2.62 2.18
CA LEU A 40 -2.73 -2.30 0.88
C LEU A 40 -4.13 -2.91 0.72
N ALA A 41 -4.33 -4.16 1.13
CA ALA A 41 -5.64 -4.82 1.05
C ALA A 41 -6.68 -4.17 1.98
N ARG A 42 -6.28 -3.69 3.16
CA ARG A 42 -7.18 -2.94 4.05
C ARG A 42 -7.54 -1.58 3.45
N MET A 43 -6.57 -0.87 2.91
CA MET A 43 -6.77 0.43 2.26
C MET A 43 -7.68 0.33 1.02
N VAL A 44 -7.49 -0.68 0.17
CA VAL A 44 -8.37 -0.89 -1.00
C VAL A 44 -9.82 -1.08 -0.55
N ARG A 45 -10.07 -1.91 0.47
CA ARG A 45 -11.43 -2.10 1.01
C ARG A 45 -12.04 -0.82 1.54
N LEU A 46 -11.29 -0.04 2.31
CA LEU A 46 -11.73 1.27 2.81
C LEU A 46 -12.18 2.18 1.66
N LEU A 47 -11.39 2.26 0.59
CA LEU A 47 -11.72 3.07 -0.59
C LEU A 47 -12.91 2.49 -1.39
N GLU A 48 -13.05 1.17 -1.46
CA GLU A 48 -14.20 0.50 -2.09
C GLU A 48 -15.50 0.79 -1.33
N ASP A 49 -15.44 0.80 0.00
CA ASP A 49 -16.58 1.08 0.86
C ASP A 49 -16.88 2.59 0.99
N GLU A 50 -16.09 3.46 0.34
CA GLU A 50 -16.19 4.92 0.39
C GLU A 50 -16.16 5.48 1.82
N GLU A 51 -15.47 4.78 2.73
CA GLU A 51 -15.26 5.27 4.08
C GLU A 51 -14.33 6.49 4.05
N SER A 52 -14.67 7.54 4.80
CA SER A 52 -13.80 8.70 4.93
C SER A 52 -12.62 8.36 5.86
N PRO A 53 -11.36 8.38 5.38
CA PRO A 53 -10.20 8.03 6.20
C PRO A 53 -10.07 8.89 7.47
N ASP A 54 -10.51 10.15 7.40
CA ASP A 54 -10.44 11.12 8.49
C ASP A 54 -11.42 10.81 9.64
N LEU A 55 -12.46 10.02 9.36
CA LEU A 55 -13.45 9.59 10.37
C LEU A 55 -13.06 8.27 11.03
N LEU A 56 -12.02 7.58 10.53
CA LEU A 56 -11.57 6.28 11.01
C LEU A 56 -10.37 6.41 11.96
N LYS A 57 -10.09 5.33 12.69
CA LYS A 57 -8.91 5.24 13.55
C LYS A 57 -7.63 5.47 12.70
N PRO A 58 -6.72 6.37 13.12
CA PRO A 58 -5.45 6.55 12.43
C PRO A 58 -4.60 5.28 12.48
N ASN A 59 -4.30 4.72 11.32
CA ASN A 59 -3.40 3.58 11.11
C ASN A 59 -2.72 3.71 9.73
N ALA A 60 -1.90 2.73 9.36
CA ALA A 60 -1.15 2.77 8.10
C ALA A 60 -2.07 2.83 6.87
N ALA A 61 -3.23 2.15 6.91
CA ALA A 61 -4.17 2.09 5.79
C ALA A 61 -4.97 3.39 5.63
N THR A 62 -5.45 3.98 6.73
CA THR A 62 -6.19 5.27 6.70
C THR A 62 -5.29 6.42 6.29
N GLN A 63 -4.04 6.45 6.79
CA GLN A 63 -3.06 7.46 6.38
C GLN A 63 -2.70 7.35 4.89
N LEU A 64 -2.45 6.14 4.39
CA LEU A 64 -2.16 5.94 2.97
C LEU A 64 -3.36 6.32 2.09
N ALA A 65 -4.58 5.95 2.49
CA ALA A 65 -5.79 6.37 1.78
C ALA A 65 -5.92 7.90 1.71
N GLY A 66 -5.69 8.60 2.83
CA GLY A 66 -5.70 10.06 2.86
C GLY A 66 -4.70 10.69 1.89
N ILE A 67 -3.45 10.22 1.89
CA ILE A 67 -2.40 10.70 0.96
C ILE A 67 -2.82 10.52 -0.51
N LEU A 68 -3.41 9.37 -0.85
CA LEU A 68 -3.86 9.10 -2.21
C LEU A 68 -5.08 9.94 -2.61
N LEU A 69 -6.01 10.19 -1.69
CA LEU A 69 -7.18 11.02 -1.94
C LEU A 69 -6.84 12.52 -2.05
N ASP A 70 -5.78 12.98 -1.38
CA ASP A 70 -5.25 14.34 -1.50
C ASP A 70 -4.41 14.55 -2.79
N SER A 71 -4.03 13.47 -3.47
CA SER A 71 -3.24 13.50 -4.70
C SER A 71 -4.13 13.47 -5.95
N ASP A 72 -3.79 14.24 -6.99
CA ASP A 72 -4.49 14.17 -8.29
C ASP A 72 -3.88 13.13 -9.24
N ILE A 73 -2.55 13.06 -9.27
CA ILE A 73 -1.78 12.17 -10.13
C ILE A 73 -0.93 11.24 -9.26
N ILE A 74 -1.14 9.94 -9.43
CA ILE A 74 -0.55 8.91 -8.59
C ILE A 74 0.33 8.00 -9.44
N HIS A 75 1.63 7.99 -9.13
CA HIS A 75 2.61 7.11 -9.75
C HIS A 75 2.92 5.94 -8.81
N ILE A 76 2.54 4.74 -9.21
CA ILE A 76 2.85 3.51 -8.48
C ILE A 76 4.00 2.80 -9.18
N VAL A 77 5.10 2.59 -8.45
CA VAL A 77 6.23 1.78 -8.91
C VAL A 77 6.30 0.51 -8.06
N ALA A 78 6.10 -0.64 -8.69
CA ALA A 78 5.98 -1.92 -8.00
C ALA A 78 7.02 -2.92 -8.49
N GLY A 79 7.85 -3.42 -7.57
CA GLY A 79 8.79 -4.50 -7.86
C GLY A 79 8.07 -5.82 -8.12
N THR A 80 8.50 -6.51 -9.18
CA THR A 80 7.97 -7.79 -9.69
C THR A 80 8.69 -9.02 -9.18
N LYS A 81 9.74 -8.85 -8.37
CA LYS A 81 10.49 -9.97 -7.81
C LYS A 81 9.55 -10.87 -7.02
N ILE A 82 9.44 -12.12 -7.46
CA ILE A 82 8.62 -13.16 -6.85
C ILE A 82 9.19 -13.47 -5.46
N ASN A 83 8.29 -13.61 -4.48
CA ASN A 83 8.66 -14.12 -3.16
C ASN A 83 8.56 -15.64 -3.19
N GLU A 84 9.69 -16.32 -3.40
CA GLU A 84 9.77 -17.79 -3.49
C GLU A 84 9.22 -18.49 -2.23
N ALA A 85 9.26 -17.83 -1.07
CA ALA A 85 8.74 -18.39 0.18
C ALA A 85 7.21 -18.48 0.26
N LEU A 86 6.48 -17.90 -0.69
CA LEU A 86 5.00 -17.87 -0.73
C LEU A 86 4.44 -18.50 -2.02
N GLN A 87 5.25 -19.19 -2.82
CA GLN A 87 4.73 -19.96 -3.95
C GLN A 87 4.41 -21.39 -3.53
N ASP A 88 3.12 -21.71 -3.49
CA ASP A 88 2.66 -23.06 -3.76
C ASP A 88 2.72 -23.26 -5.29
N PRO A 89 3.55 -24.18 -5.82
CA PRO A 89 3.69 -24.43 -7.25
C PRO A 89 2.40 -24.94 -7.93
N SER A 90 1.33 -25.22 -7.16
CA SER A 90 0.00 -25.54 -7.69
C SER A 90 -0.87 -24.31 -8.04
N LEU A 91 -0.45 -23.09 -7.67
CA LEU A 91 -1.22 -21.88 -7.93
C LEU A 91 -0.82 -21.21 -9.27
N PRO A 92 -1.79 -20.74 -10.08
CA PRO A 92 -1.52 -20.08 -11.38
C PRO A 92 -0.60 -18.85 -11.26
N GLU A 93 0.23 -18.57 -12.28
CA GLU A 93 1.07 -17.36 -12.36
C GLU A 93 0.29 -16.04 -12.22
N ASP A 94 -1.01 -16.05 -12.55
CA ASP A 94 -1.94 -14.91 -12.41
C ASP A 94 -2.35 -14.59 -10.95
N LEU A 95 -1.90 -15.41 -9.99
CA LEU A 95 -2.23 -15.28 -8.57
C LEU A 95 -1.22 -14.43 -7.77
N ASP A 96 -0.50 -13.49 -8.41
CA ASP A 96 0.28 -12.51 -7.67
C ASP A 96 -0.68 -11.54 -6.95
N ILE A 97 -0.94 -11.85 -5.67
CA ILE A 97 -1.78 -11.09 -4.74
C ILE A 97 -1.45 -9.60 -4.84
N ARG A 98 -0.18 -9.21 -4.99
CA ARG A 98 0.21 -7.80 -5.08
C ARG A 98 -0.27 -7.16 -6.37
N ARG A 99 -0.12 -7.81 -7.52
CA ARG A 99 -0.61 -7.28 -8.81
C ARG A 99 -2.12 -7.10 -8.79
N ASN A 100 -2.84 -8.06 -8.23
CA ASN A 100 -4.30 -7.99 -8.15
C ASN A 100 -4.77 -6.86 -7.22
N ILE A 101 -4.13 -6.69 -6.06
CA ILE A 101 -4.38 -5.54 -5.18
C ILE A 101 -4.11 -4.22 -5.89
N LEU A 102 -2.98 -4.08 -6.61
CA LEU A 102 -2.64 -2.84 -7.32
C LEU A 102 -3.61 -2.53 -8.47
N ARG A 103 -4.08 -3.56 -9.18
CA ARG A 103 -5.13 -3.40 -10.21
C ARG A 103 -6.45 -2.94 -9.60
N GLY A 104 -6.87 -3.56 -8.49
CA GLY A 104 -8.06 -3.14 -7.74
C GLY A 104 -7.95 -1.70 -7.27
N LEU A 105 -6.81 -1.32 -6.67
CA LEU A 105 -6.52 0.05 -6.24
C LEU A 105 -6.65 1.06 -7.39
N LYS A 106 -6.00 0.79 -8.53
CA LYS A 106 -6.10 1.66 -9.71
C LYS A 106 -7.55 1.83 -10.15
N LYS A 107 -8.30 0.73 -10.20
CA LYS A 107 -9.71 0.74 -10.60
C LYS A 107 -10.51 1.67 -9.68
N VAL A 108 -10.43 1.46 -8.36
CA VAL A 108 -11.15 2.23 -7.36
C VAL A 108 -10.82 3.73 -7.44
N LEU A 109 -9.53 4.06 -7.45
CA LEU A 109 -9.07 5.46 -7.52
C LEU A 109 -9.51 6.17 -8.81
N THR A 110 -9.47 5.47 -9.95
CA THR A 110 -9.84 6.08 -11.24
C THR A 110 -11.35 6.20 -11.38
N GLU A 111 -12.11 5.15 -11.03
CA GLU A 111 -13.55 5.08 -11.28
C GLU A 111 -14.37 5.84 -10.23
N LYS A 112 -14.01 5.77 -8.94
CA LYS A 112 -14.77 6.41 -7.86
C LYS A 112 -14.26 7.81 -7.51
N PHE A 113 -12.94 8.00 -7.54
CA PHE A 113 -12.30 9.21 -7.05
C PHE A 113 -11.70 10.08 -8.17
N LEU A 114 -11.88 9.68 -9.44
CA LEU A 114 -11.45 10.43 -10.63
C LEU A 114 -9.96 10.78 -10.64
N LYS A 115 -9.12 9.93 -10.04
CA LYS A 115 -7.66 10.12 -9.98
C LYS A 115 -6.96 9.61 -11.22
N GLU A 116 -5.84 10.24 -11.59
CA GLU A 116 -4.98 9.73 -12.65
C GLU A 116 -3.93 8.76 -12.07
N VAL A 117 -4.09 7.46 -12.33
CA VAL A 117 -3.20 6.43 -11.76
C VAL A 117 -2.35 5.74 -12.83
N ARG A 118 -1.02 5.88 -12.69
CA ARG A 118 -0.02 5.25 -13.56
C ARG A 118 0.76 4.19 -12.79
N ILE A 119 0.65 2.93 -13.20
CA ILE A 119 1.39 1.81 -12.59
C ILE A 119 2.56 1.42 -13.50
N ARG A 120 3.77 1.33 -12.93
CA ARG A 120 4.95 0.76 -13.56
C ARG A 120 5.45 -0.42 -12.75
N PHE A 121 5.57 -1.55 -13.41
CA PHE A 121 6.19 -2.75 -12.85
C PHE A 121 7.68 -2.75 -13.19
N ILE A 122 8.54 -3.01 -12.20
CA ILE A 122 10.01 -3.04 -12.33
C ILE A 122 10.63 -4.33 -11.79
#